data_AF-R9MVF3-F1
#
_entry.id   AF-R9MVF3-F1
#
_cell.length_a   1.000
_cell.length_b   1.000
_cell.length_c   1.000
_cell.angle_alpha   90.00
_cell.angle_beta   90.00
_cell.angle_gamma   90.00
#
_symmetry.space_group_name_H-M   'P 1'
#
loop_
_entity.id
_entity.type
_entity.pdbx_description
1 polymer ?
#
loop_
_entity_poly.entity_id
_entity_poly.type
_entity_poly.pdbx_seq_one_letter_code
_entity_poly.pdbx_strand_id
1 'polypeptide(L)'
;MGHAQIGADFIIPRDFIGVNIGMMMDWNFWFSVVTAIVAVIALIQTKQQIQLSNKQHLFDKRVEHYLIAKGLLQLHETNQILLINKKDQPVLAMDFIFTQMTNNTYLEKITDVIAHPLEQPYHKEFLVKMETLKDASTKIKYIFNSKAAILLGDYVLCYQELLFKMYQYQILLKNMSKASQGVRLTIEEVQKMVDEKHYQEELQKAIDNLKQAYDALKKEKVKEKIEKQIRLK
;
A
#
# COMPACT_ATOMS: atom_id res chain seq x y z
N MET A 1 -83.28 -57.67 66.64
CA MET A 1 -81.88 -57.35 67.00
C MET A 1 -81.25 -56.79 65.74
N GLY A 2 -80.88 -55.52 65.60
CA GLY A 2 -80.60 -54.45 66.56
C GLY A 2 -79.23 -53.86 66.22
N HIS A 3 -79.20 -52.57 65.84
CA HIS A 3 -78.04 -51.67 65.60
C HIS A 3 -77.27 -51.86 64.28
N ALA A 4 -76.76 -50.85 63.56
CA ALA A 4 -76.90 -49.38 63.48
C ALA A 4 -76.16 -48.98 62.17
N GLN A 5 -76.74 -48.20 61.25
CA GLN A 5 -76.48 -46.76 61.01
C GLN A 5 -74.96 -46.43 60.94
N ILE A 6 -74.38 -45.87 59.85
CA ILE A 6 -74.41 -44.44 59.47
C ILE A 6 -73.67 -44.21 58.13
N GLY A 7 -74.25 -43.36 57.27
CA GLY A 7 -73.61 -42.28 56.46
C GLY A 7 -72.59 -42.64 55.37
N ALA A 8 -72.39 -41.86 54.31
CA ALA A 8 -72.98 -40.61 53.86
C ALA A 8 -72.69 -40.49 52.35
N ASP A 9 -73.54 -39.75 51.63
CA ASP A 9 -73.28 -39.34 50.25
C ASP A 9 -71.92 -38.64 50.14
N PHE A 10 -71.02 -39.17 49.30
CA PHE A 10 -69.81 -38.47 48.90
C PHE A 10 -69.79 -38.31 47.39
N ILE A 11 -70.32 -37.15 46.96
CA ILE A 11 -70.07 -36.58 45.64
C ILE A 11 -68.59 -36.16 45.62
N ILE A 12 -67.74 -36.88 44.88
CA ILE A 12 -66.41 -36.36 44.53
C ILE A 12 -66.54 -35.47 43.28
N PRO A 13 -66.07 -34.22 43.34
CA PRO A 13 -66.18 -33.25 42.27
C PRO A 13 -65.44 -33.70 41.01
N ARG A 14 -65.96 -33.21 39.89
CA ARG A 14 -65.33 -33.18 38.57
C ARG A 14 -64.12 -32.23 38.60
N ASP A 15 -63.08 -32.54 39.36
CA ASP A 15 -61.80 -31.83 39.40
C ASP A 15 -60.67 -32.83 39.71
N PHE A 16 -60.36 -33.68 38.74
CA PHE A 16 -59.01 -34.25 38.62
C PHE A 16 -58.34 -33.66 37.36
N ILE A 17 -58.40 -32.32 37.28
CA ILE A 17 -57.32 -31.53 36.70
C ILE A 17 -56.32 -31.35 37.83
N GLY A 18 -55.13 -31.88 37.67
CA GLY A 18 -54.14 -31.93 38.73
C GLY A 18 -53.61 -33.35 38.75
N VAL A 19 -52.72 -33.73 37.84
CA VAL A 19 -51.45 -33.03 37.75
C VAL A 19 -50.91 -33.08 36.33
N ASN A 20 -50.73 -31.90 35.75
CA ASN A 20 -49.80 -31.65 34.65
C ASN A 20 -48.37 -31.89 35.19
N ILE A 21 -48.02 -33.15 35.49
CA ILE A 21 -46.67 -33.53 35.95
C ILE A 21 -45.77 -33.51 34.72
N GLY A 22 -45.17 -32.36 34.48
CA GLY A 22 -43.76 -32.26 34.08
C GLY A 22 -43.35 -32.71 32.68
N MET A 23 -44.28 -33.16 31.82
CA MET A 23 -43.93 -33.82 30.55
C MET A 23 -43.97 -32.94 29.31
N MET A 24 -44.22 -31.64 29.46
CA MET A 24 -43.78 -30.61 28.53
C MET A 24 -42.82 -29.70 29.30
N MET A 25 -41.64 -30.21 29.58
CA MET A 25 -40.45 -29.38 29.70
C MET A 25 -40.55 -28.29 28.62
N ASP A 26 -40.83 -27.03 28.99
CA ASP A 26 -41.30 -25.98 28.08
C ASP A 26 -40.49 -26.00 26.77
N TRP A 27 -41.02 -26.65 25.72
CA TRP A 27 -40.25 -26.94 24.52
C TRP A 27 -39.83 -25.64 23.84
N ASN A 28 -40.68 -24.61 23.96
CA ASN A 28 -40.41 -23.25 23.55
C ASN A 28 -39.30 -22.59 24.38
N PHE A 29 -39.22 -22.86 25.69
CA PHE A 29 -38.11 -22.40 26.53
C PHE A 29 -36.80 -23.05 26.11
N TRP A 30 -36.76 -24.37 25.94
CA TRP A 30 -35.56 -25.08 25.51
C TRP A 30 -35.15 -24.73 24.08
N PHE A 31 -36.10 -24.56 23.16
CA PHE A 31 -35.85 -24.06 21.81
C PHE A 31 -35.28 -22.64 21.83
N SER A 32 -35.81 -21.75 22.69
CA SER A 32 -35.28 -20.40 22.89
C SER A 32 -33.87 -20.43 23.46
N VAL A 33 -33.59 -21.32 24.42
CA VAL A 33 -32.25 -21.50 25.00
C VAL A 33 -31.27 -21.98 23.94
N VAL A 34 -31.62 -22.99 23.15
CA VAL A 34 -30.79 -23.49 22.04
C VAL A 34 -30.57 -22.41 20.99
N THR A 35 -31.62 -21.68 20.61
CA THR A 35 -31.52 -20.56 19.65
C THR A 35 -30.60 -19.45 20.16
N ALA A 36 -30.70 -19.09 21.44
CA ALA A 36 -29.83 -18.10 22.06
C ALA A 36 -28.36 -18.57 22.07
N ILE A 37 -28.09 -19.83 22.40
CA ILE A 37 -26.74 -20.41 22.36
C ILE A 37 -26.17 -20.38 20.94
N VAL A 38 -26.95 -20.81 19.94
CA VAL A 38 -26.55 -20.77 18.53
C VAL A 38 -26.24 -19.34 18.07
N ALA A 39 -27.06 -18.36 18.47
CA ALA A 39 -26.82 -16.96 18.16
C ALA A 39 -25.51 -16.43 18.80
N VAL A 40 -25.24 -16.78 20.06
CA VAL A 40 -23.98 -16.41 20.73
C VAL A 40 -22.77 -17.04 20.02
N ILE A 41 -22.84 -18.32 19.66
CA ILE A 41 -21.77 -19.01 18.92
C ILE A 41 -21.54 -18.35 17.56
N ALA A 42 -22.61 -18.03 16.82
CA ALA A 42 -22.51 -17.33 15.54
C ALA A 42 -21.80 -15.98 15.68
N LEU A 43 -22.15 -15.18 16.70
CA LEU A 43 -21.48 -13.90 16.96
C LEU A 43 -19.98 -14.06 17.28
N ILE A 44 -19.60 -15.12 18.00
CA ILE A 44 -18.19 -15.43 18.28
C ILE A 44 -17.46 -15.80 16.99
N GLN A 45 -18.04 -16.65 16.14
CA GLN A 45 -17.46 -17.03 14.85
C GLN A 45 -17.32 -15.81 13.92
N THR A 46 -18.33 -14.94 13.85
CA THR A 46 -18.25 -13.70 13.06
C THR A 46 -17.11 -12.80 13.54
N LYS A 47 -16.95 -12.63 14.86
CA LYS A 47 -15.83 -11.84 15.41
C LYS A 47 -14.47 -12.44 15.02
N GLN A 48 -14.32 -13.76 15.11
CA GLN A 48 -13.09 -14.45 14.70
C GLN A 48 -12.81 -14.29 13.20
N GLN A 49 -13.83 -14.42 12.36
CA GLN A 49 -13.71 -14.25 10.91
C GLN A 49 -13.29 -12.82 10.54
N ILE A 50 -13.89 -11.79 11.16
CA ILE A 50 -13.51 -10.39 10.94
C ILE A 50 -12.05 -10.15 11.33
N GLN A 51 -11.63 -10.68 12.49
CA GLN A 51 -10.24 -10.56 12.92
C GLN A 51 -9.27 -11.22 11.94
N LEU A 52 -9.59 -12.42 11.44
CA LEU A 52 -8.76 -13.11 10.45
C LEU A 52 -8.72 -12.35 9.12
N SER A 53 -9.87 -11.90 8.64
CA SER A 53 -9.99 -11.09 7.42
C SER A 53 -9.15 -9.81 7.51
N ASN A 54 -9.19 -9.12 8.65
CA ASN A 54 -8.39 -7.91 8.88
C ASN A 54 -6.88 -8.21 8.86
N LYS A 55 -6.46 -9.34 9.44
CA LYS A 55 -5.06 -9.79 9.39
C LYS A 55 -4.62 -10.08 7.96
N GLN A 56 -5.43 -10.80 7.19
CA GLN A 56 -5.11 -11.12 5.80
C GLN A 56 -5.04 -9.85 4.94
N HIS A 57 -6.01 -8.93 5.10
CA HIS A 57 -5.99 -7.66 4.39
C HIS A 57 -4.73 -6.83 4.71
N LEU A 58 -4.30 -6.78 5.97
CA LEU A 58 -3.06 -6.10 6.36
C LEU A 58 -1.81 -6.79 5.76
N PHE A 59 -1.80 -8.12 5.73
CA PHE A 59 -0.74 -8.90 5.10
C PHE A 59 -0.63 -8.58 3.60
N ASP A 60 -1.74 -8.63 2.88
CA ASP A 60 -1.78 -8.36 1.44
C ASP A 60 -1.27 -6.93 1.15
N LYS A 61 -1.71 -5.94 1.93
CA LYS A 61 -1.24 -4.55 1.81
C LYS A 61 0.25 -4.41 2.06
N ARG A 62 0.79 -5.11 3.08
CA ARG A 62 2.23 -5.13 3.36
C ARG A 62 3.04 -5.75 2.23
N VAL A 63 2.58 -6.88 1.70
CA VAL A 63 3.23 -7.54 0.55
C VAL A 63 3.23 -6.62 -0.66
N GLU A 64 2.08 -6.07 -1.03
CA GLU A 64 1.90 -5.17 -2.18
C GLU A 64 2.91 -4.01 -2.15
N HIS A 65 2.93 -3.24 -1.07
CA HIS A 65 3.77 -2.04 -0.97
C HIS A 65 5.25 -2.36 -0.79
N TYR A 66 5.57 -3.47 -0.12
CA TYR A 66 6.94 -3.93 -0.03
C TYR A 66 7.49 -4.38 -1.38
N LEU A 67 6.69 -5.06 -2.21
CA LEU A 67 7.10 -5.47 -3.55
C LEU A 67 7.36 -4.26 -4.46
N ILE A 68 6.56 -3.20 -4.35
CA ILE A 68 6.84 -1.93 -5.03
C ILE A 68 8.22 -1.41 -4.64
N ALA A 69 8.47 -1.22 -3.34
CA ALA A 69 9.76 -0.70 -2.86
C ALA A 69 10.94 -1.60 -3.24
N LYS A 70 10.75 -2.93 -3.20
CA LYS A 70 11.74 -3.92 -3.62
C LYS A 70 12.05 -3.82 -5.12
N GLY A 71 11.04 -3.63 -5.96
CA GLY A 71 11.23 -3.42 -7.40
C GLY A 71 12.04 -2.15 -7.70
N LEU A 72 11.80 -1.07 -6.97
CA LEU A 72 12.60 0.17 -7.08
C LEU A 72 14.05 -0.04 -6.62
N LEU A 73 14.24 -0.75 -5.51
CA LEU A 73 15.57 -1.11 -5.01
C LEU A 73 16.37 -1.90 -6.04
N GLN A 74 15.75 -2.90 -6.67
CA GLN A 74 16.40 -3.70 -7.71
C GLN A 74 16.81 -2.84 -8.91
N LEU A 75 15.92 -1.97 -9.39
CA LEU A 75 16.26 -1.04 -10.49
C LEU A 75 17.41 -0.12 -10.11
N HIS A 76 17.39 0.46 -8.91
CA HIS A 76 18.48 1.31 -8.43
C HIS A 76 19.79 0.53 -8.33
N GLU A 77 19.79 -0.65 -7.73
CA GLU A 77 20.97 -1.47 -7.54
C GLU A 77 21.65 -1.84 -8.85
N THR A 78 20.86 -2.20 -9.87
CA THR A 78 21.34 -2.54 -11.21
C THR A 78 21.85 -1.31 -11.96
N ASN A 79 21.23 -0.14 -11.79
CA ASN A 79 21.43 1.01 -12.67
C ASN A 79 22.11 2.22 -12.02
N GLN A 80 22.42 2.20 -10.73
CA GLN A 80 23.02 3.34 -10.00
C GLN A 80 24.33 3.86 -10.62
N ILE A 81 25.07 3.01 -11.35
CA ILE A 81 26.28 3.44 -12.06
C ILE A 81 25.98 4.47 -13.17
N LEU A 82 24.78 4.43 -13.74
CA LEU A 82 24.31 5.38 -14.75
C LEU A 82 24.02 6.77 -14.15
N LEU A 83 23.84 6.85 -12.83
CA LEU A 83 23.61 8.11 -12.10
C LEU A 83 24.92 8.81 -11.72
N ILE A 84 26.07 8.19 -11.98
CA ILE A 84 27.39 8.79 -11.75
C ILE A 84 27.68 9.72 -12.91
N ASN A 85 27.28 10.99 -12.78
CA ASN A 85 27.59 11.99 -13.79
C ASN A 85 28.98 12.61 -13.56
N LYS A 86 29.67 12.96 -14.66
CA LYS A 86 30.87 13.79 -14.58
C LYS A 86 30.43 15.22 -14.29
N LYS A 87 31.06 15.87 -13.32
CA LYS A 87 30.79 17.28 -13.00
C LYS A 87 30.92 18.13 -14.27
N ASP A 88 30.03 19.10 -14.39
CA ASP A 88 30.06 20.15 -15.41
C ASP A 88 29.74 19.71 -16.86
N GLN A 89 29.11 18.54 -17.06
CA GLN A 89 28.59 18.11 -18.36
C GLN A 89 27.08 17.83 -18.33
N PRO A 90 26.33 18.28 -19.37
CA PRO A 90 24.92 17.95 -19.51
C PRO A 90 24.70 16.44 -19.56
N VAL A 91 23.62 15.96 -18.92
CA VAL A 91 23.24 14.55 -18.97
C VAL A 91 22.51 14.28 -20.28
N LEU A 92 23.25 14.11 -21.36
CA LEU A 92 22.68 13.99 -22.71
C LEU A 92 21.90 12.68 -22.93
N ALA A 93 22.14 11.64 -22.12
CA ALA A 93 21.47 10.33 -22.21
C ALA A 93 20.33 10.17 -21.19
N MET A 94 19.60 11.24 -20.89
CA MET A 94 18.53 11.24 -19.88
C MET A 94 17.40 10.25 -20.21
N ASP A 95 17.06 10.13 -21.49
CA ASP A 95 16.10 9.16 -22.02
C ASP A 95 16.49 7.71 -21.70
N PHE A 96 17.75 7.35 -21.94
CA PHE A 96 18.29 6.03 -21.63
C PHE A 96 18.29 5.78 -20.12
N ILE A 97 18.78 6.73 -19.32
CA ILE A 97 18.84 6.58 -17.85
C ILE A 97 17.42 6.41 -17.28
N PHE A 98 16.46 7.24 -17.69
CA PHE A 98 15.08 7.14 -17.25
C PHE A 98 14.45 5.80 -17.65
N THR A 99 14.72 5.31 -18.86
CA THR A 99 14.27 3.99 -19.31
C THR A 99 14.79 2.90 -18.40
N GLN A 100 16.08 2.90 -18.05
CA GLN A 100 16.65 1.92 -17.11
C GLN A 100 16.04 2.03 -15.71
N MET A 101 15.75 3.24 -15.25
CA MET A 101 15.12 3.52 -13.94
C MET A 101 13.60 3.28 -13.91
N THR A 102 12.98 2.91 -15.04
CA THR A 102 11.55 2.59 -15.11
C THR A 102 11.29 1.17 -15.65
N ASN A 103 12.35 0.39 -15.88
CA ASN A 103 12.29 -0.93 -16.51
C ASN A 103 11.83 -2.06 -15.55
N ASN A 104 10.67 -1.88 -14.93
CA ASN A 104 9.96 -2.94 -14.20
C ASN A 104 8.45 -2.87 -14.48
N THR A 105 7.72 -3.95 -14.20
CA THR A 105 6.29 -4.04 -14.48
C THR A 105 5.43 -2.98 -13.77
N TYR A 106 5.94 -2.37 -12.70
CA TYR A 106 5.24 -1.34 -11.95
C TYR A 106 5.36 0.05 -12.60
N LEU A 107 6.49 0.33 -13.26
CA LEU A 107 6.84 1.63 -13.85
C LEU A 107 6.86 1.63 -15.39
N GLU A 108 6.91 0.48 -16.06
CA GLU A 108 7.04 0.36 -17.52
C GLU A 108 6.08 1.29 -18.28
N LYS A 109 4.83 1.38 -17.83
CA LYS A 109 3.80 2.20 -18.48
C LYS A 109 4.18 3.69 -18.59
N ILE A 110 5.03 4.20 -17.72
CA ILE A 110 5.47 5.61 -17.75
C ILE A 110 6.78 5.83 -18.51
N THR A 111 7.43 4.79 -19.01
CA THR A 111 8.74 4.91 -19.68
C THR A 111 8.68 5.85 -20.89
N ASP A 112 7.63 5.75 -21.71
CA ASP A 112 7.49 6.52 -22.95
C ASP A 112 7.33 8.03 -22.74
N VAL A 113 7.01 8.48 -21.52
CA VAL A 113 6.87 9.92 -21.23
C VAL A 113 8.17 10.70 -21.49
N ILE A 114 9.32 10.04 -21.40
CA ILE A 114 10.62 10.69 -21.62
C ILE A 114 10.84 11.00 -23.11
N ALA A 115 10.27 10.18 -23.99
CA ALA A 115 10.24 10.39 -25.44
C ALA A 115 9.12 11.36 -25.86
N HIS A 116 8.06 11.49 -25.05
CA HIS A 116 6.87 12.31 -25.33
C HIS A 116 6.51 13.25 -24.17
N PRO A 117 7.43 14.10 -23.67
CA PRO A 117 7.16 14.93 -22.51
C PRO A 117 6.10 15.98 -22.84
N LEU A 118 5.20 16.23 -21.88
CA LEU A 118 4.02 17.11 -21.98
C LEU A 118 2.95 16.67 -22.98
N GLU A 119 3.20 15.64 -23.78
CA GLU A 119 2.23 15.07 -24.72
C GLU A 119 1.23 14.17 -23.98
N GLN A 120 -0.04 14.21 -24.39
CA GLN A 120 -1.08 13.33 -23.86
C GLN A 120 -1.13 12.04 -24.70
N PRO A 121 -1.40 10.87 -24.09
CA PRO A 121 -1.75 10.66 -22.67
C PRO A 121 -0.55 10.54 -21.72
N TYR A 122 0.67 10.43 -22.24
CA TYR A 122 1.89 10.11 -21.49
C TYR A 122 2.11 10.98 -20.27
N HIS A 123 1.96 12.31 -20.42
CA HIS A 123 2.16 13.25 -19.32
C HIS A 123 1.19 12.99 -18.16
N LYS A 124 -0.09 12.76 -18.46
CA LYS A 124 -1.09 12.46 -17.43
C LYS A 124 -0.79 11.14 -16.72
N GLU A 125 -0.42 10.12 -17.47
CA GLU A 125 -0.08 8.81 -16.89
C GLU A 125 1.14 8.87 -15.98
N PHE A 126 2.16 9.64 -16.38
CA PHE A 126 3.31 9.95 -15.54
C PHE A 126 2.90 10.62 -14.22
N LEU A 127 2.12 11.71 -14.28
CA LEU A 127 1.67 12.42 -13.08
C LEU A 127 0.88 11.51 -12.13
N VAL A 128 -0.03 10.68 -12.66
CA VAL A 128 -0.78 9.71 -11.86
C VAL A 128 0.17 8.70 -11.18
N LYS A 129 1.19 8.22 -11.90
CA LYS A 129 2.17 7.28 -11.32
C LYS A 129 3.04 7.95 -10.25
N MET A 130 3.43 9.21 -10.42
CA MET A 130 4.17 9.97 -9.41
C MET A 130 3.35 10.10 -8.12
N GLU A 131 2.07 10.43 -8.22
CA GLU A 131 1.17 10.46 -7.05
C GLU A 131 1.04 9.06 -6.42
N THR A 132 0.90 8.02 -7.24
CA THR A 132 0.80 6.63 -6.75
C THR A 132 2.07 6.19 -5.99
N LEU A 133 3.26 6.61 -6.42
CA LEU A 133 4.51 6.37 -5.71
C LEU A 133 4.58 7.12 -4.37
N LYS A 134 4.14 8.38 -4.35
CA LYS A 134 4.06 9.19 -3.12
C LYS A 134 3.07 8.60 -2.11
N ASP A 135 1.93 8.12 -2.61
CA ASP A 135 0.97 7.33 -1.87
C ASP A 135 1.59 6.07 -1.29
N ALA A 136 2.34 5.32 -2.11
CA ALA A 136 3.00 4.10 -1.68
C ALA A 136 4.03 4.37 -0.58
N SER A 137 4.84 5.43 -0.71
CA SER A 137 5.75 5.91 0.33
C SER A 137 5.02 6.15 1.65
N THR A 138 3.91 6.87 1.60
CA THR A 138 3.10 7.19 2.78
C THR A 138 2.48 5.94 3.39
N LYS A 139 1.88 5.07 2.57
CA LYS A 139 1.27 3.81 3.02
C LYS A 139 2.29 2.88 3.67
N ILE A 140 3.51 2.77 3.15
CA ILE A 140 4.60 2.00 3.78
C ILE A 140 4.84 2.46 5.22
N LYS A 141 4.87 3.78 5.46
CA LYS A 141 5.08 4.35 6.80
C LYS A 141 3.95 4.03 7.79
N TYR A 142 2.73 3.79 7.30
CA TYR A 142 1.57 3.47 8.12
C TYR A 142 1.36 1.97 8.35
N ILE A 143 1.53 1.14 7.31
CA ILE A 143 1.23 -0.29 7.40
C ILE A 143 2.33 -1.10 8.10
N PHE A 144 3.56 -0.58 8.13
CA PHE A 144 4.69 -1.15 8.85
C PHE A 144 5.01 -0.34 10.10
N ASN A 145 5.37 -1.03 11.17
CA ASN A 145 5.65 -0.42 12.47
C ASN A 145 7.17 -0.42 12.69
N SER A 146 7.87 0.68 12.46
CA SER A 146 9.25 0.94 12.97
C SER A 146 9.90 2.14 12.28
N LYS A 147 11.06 2.57 12.81
CA LYS A 147 12.04 3.38 12.08
C LYS A 147 12.39 2.81 10.68
N ALA A 148 12.39 1.49 10.52
CA ALA A 148 12.68 0.85 9.23
C ALA A 148 11.59 1.15 8.18
N ALA A 149 10.33 1.31 8.60
CA ALA A 149 9.22 1.70 7.73
C ALA A 149 9.39 3.15 7.22
N ILE A 150 9.82 4.05 8.11
CA ILE A 150 10.11 5.45 7.77
C ILE A 150 11.20 5.50 6.70
N LEU A 151 12.33 4.83 6.94
CA LEU A 151 13.43 4.79 5.99
C LEU A 151 13.04 4.20 4.63
N LEU A 152 12.26 3.11 4.61
CA LEU A 152 11.79 2.51 3.37
C LEU A 152 10.83 3.44 2.61
N GLY A 153 9.90 4.08 3.32
CA GLY A 153 9.00 5.07 2.73
C GLY A 153 9.76 6.28 2.17
N ASP A 154 10.73 6.82 2.91
CA ASP A 154 11.56 7.95 2.46
C ASP A 154 12.36 7.58 1.21
N TYR A 155 12.91 6.36 1.15
CA TYR A 155 13.58 5.88 -0.06
C TYR A 155 12.65 5.85 -1.29
N VAL A 156 11.42 5.35 -1.14
CA VAL A 156 10.44 5.36 -2.24
C VAL A 156 10.11 6.78 -2.69
N LEU A 157 10.03 7.73 -1.75
CA LEU A 157 9.80 9.15 -2.06
C LEU A 157 10.99 9.75 -2.82
N CYS A 158 12.23 9.54 -2.35
CA CYS A 158 13.42 10.00 -3.07
C CYS A 158 13.50 9.42 -4.50
N TYR A 159 13.08 8.16 -4.69
CA TYR A 159 13.04 7.56 -6.02
C TYR A 159 12.04 8.27 -6.94
N GLN A 160 10.85 8.56 -6.42
CA GLN A 160 9.82 9.33 -7.13
C GLN A 160 10.32 10.73 -7.49
N GLU A 161 10.94 11.43 -6.54
CA GLU A 161 11.51 12.76 -6.76
C GLU A 161 12.59 12.74 -7.83
N LEU A 162 13.45 11.72 -7.85
CA LEU A 162 14.45 11.54 -8.90
C LEU A 162 13.80 11.39 -10.28
N LEU A 163 12.79 10.52 -10.42
CA LEU A 163 12.06 10.36 -11.69
C LEU A 163 11.43 11.68 -12.15
N PHE A 164 10.91 12.48 -11.21
CA PHE A 164 10.35 13.80 -11.51
C PHE A 164 11.42 14.78 -11.99
N LYS A 165 12.59 14.82 -11.35
CA LYS A 165 13.71 15.68 -11.79
C LYS A 165 14.27 15.25 -13.14
N MET A 166 14.38 13.95 -13.40
CA MET A 166 14.76 13.43 -14.72
C MET A 166 13.78 13.89 -15.81
N TYR A 167 12.48 13.80 -15.54
CA TYR A 167 11.43 14.27 -16.46
C TYR A 167 11.53 15.78 -16.73
N GLN A 168 11.72 16.59 -15.69
CA GLN A 168 11.91 18.04 -15.83
C GLN A 168 13.16 18.39 -16.64
N TYR A 169 14.27 17.69 -16.39
CA TYR A 169 15.51 17.89 -17.14
C TYR A 169 15.35 17.50 -18.62
N GLN A 170 14.60 16.44 -18.92
CA GLN A 170 14.30 16.08 -20.31
C GLN A 170 13.46 17.12 -21.05
N ILE A 171 12.45 17.71 -20.39
CA ILE A 171 11.69 18.83 -20.98
C ILE A 171 12.63 19.97 -21.36
N LEU A 172 13.55 20.30 -20.45
CA LEU A 172 14.54 21.34 -20.67
C LEU A 172 15.43 21.02 -21.88
N LEU A 173 16.01 19.81 -21.96
CA LEU A 173 16.83 19.38 -23.10
C LEU A 173 16.08 19.47 -24.43
N LYS A 174 14.80 19.07 -24.46
CA LYS A 174 13.97 19.21 -25.67
C LYS A 174 13.73 20.67 -26.07
N ASN A 175 13.51 21.54 -25.09
CA ASN A 175 13.33 22.98 -25.35
C ASN A 175 14.61 23.61 -25.90
N MET A 176 15.78 23.24 -25.35
CA MET A 176 17.07 23.68 -25.87
C MET A 176 17.29 23.24 -27.31
N SER A 177 17.03 21.97 -27.62
CA SER A 177 17.18 21.41 -28.96
C SER A 177 16.28 22.12 -29.99
N LYS A 178 15.03 22.44 -29.61
CA LYS A 178 14.12 23.23 -30.46
C LYS A 178 14.61 24.67 -30.65
N ALA A 179 15.09 25.32 -29.58
CA ALA A 179 15.61 26.68 -29.65
C ALA A 179 16.86 26.79 -30.54
N SER A 180 17.79 25.84 -30.45
CA SER A 180 19.01 25.79 -31.28
C SER A 180 18.72 25.49 -32.75
N GLN A 181 17.58 24.86 -33.07
CA GLN A 181 17.15 24.66 -34.45
C GLN A 181 16.49 25.92 -35.04
N GLY A 182 15.79 26.71 -34.22
CA GLY A 182 15.11 27.95 -34.64
C GLY A 182 16.01 29.18 -34.69
N VAL A 183 17.11 29.20 -33.93
CA VAL A 183 18.07 30.30 -33.87
C VAL A 183 19.47 29.70 -33.98
N ARG A 184 20.37 30.29 -34.79
CA ARG A 184 21.80 29.91 -34.88
C ARG A 184 22.58 30.24 -33.58
N LEU A 185 22.04 29.91 -32.42
CA LEU A 185 22.70 30.05 -31.13
C LEU A 185 23.60 28.83 -30.91
N THR A 186 24.75 29.08 -30.31
CA THR A 186 25.63 28.02 -29.81
C THR A 186 24.99 27.33 -28.62
N ILE A 187 25.40 26.09 -28.34
CA ILE A 187 24.91 25.29 -27.19
C ILE A 187 25.12 26.07 -25.87
N GLU A 188 26.25 26.77 -25.73
CA GLU A 188 26.60 27.56 -24.55
C GLU A 188 25.67 28.75 -24.32
N GLU A 189 25.23 29.43 -25.39
CA GLU A 189 24.28 30.54 -25.32
C GLU A 189 22.88 30.05 -24.93
N VAL A 190 22.46 28.89 -25.46
CA VAL A 190 21.19 28.26 -25.11
C VAL A 190 21.20 27.81 -23.64
N GLN A 191 22.29 27.22 -23.15
CA GLN A 191 22.43 26.80 -21.75
C GLN A 191 22.32 27.98 -20.76
N LYS A 192 22.94 29.12 -21.07
CA LYS A 192 22.83 30.34 -20.26
C LYS A 192 21.43 30.95 -20.29
N MET A 193 20.74 30.87 -21.41
CA MET A 193 19.40 31.46 -21.59
C MET A 193 18.32 30.75 -20.77
N VAL A 194 18.50 29.47 -20.48
CA VAL A 194 17.48 28.60 -19.86
C VAL A 194 17.83 28.15 -18.43
N ASP A 195 18.87 28.74 -17.84
CA ASP A 195 19.36 28.40 -16.50
C ASP A 195 19.60 26.88 -16.30
N GLU A 196 20.26 26.25 -17.29
CA GLU A 196 20.49 24.79 -17.31
C GLU A 196 21.14 24.26 -16.04
N LYS A 197 22.09 25.04 -15.53
CA LYS A 197 22.87 24.73 -14.34
C LYS A 197 21.97 24.53 -13.12
N HIS A 198 20.94 25.35 -12.94
CA HIS A 198 19.99 25.19 -11.84
C HIS A 198 19.27 23.83 -11.90
N TYR A 199 18.80 23.42 -13.08
CA TYR A 199 18.14 22.12 -13.26
C TYR A 199 19.12 20.95 -13.09
N GLN A 200 20.37 21.11 -13.52
CA GLN A 200 21.42 20.12 -13.31
C GLN A 200 21.74 19.93 -11.82
N GLU A 201 21.84 21.02 -11.06
CA GLU A 201 22.06 21.00 -9.60
C GLU A 201 20.90 20.32 -8.86
N GLU A 202 19.66 20.62 -9.24
CA GLU A 202 18.46 20.00 -8.66
C GLU A 202 18.36 18.51 -8.98
N LEU A 203 18.74 18.09 -10.18
CA LEU A 203 18.85 16.68 -10.54
C LEU A 203 19.93 15.98 -9.71
N GLN A 204 21.12 16.59 -9.59
CA GLN A 204 22.22 16.02 -8.79
C GLN A 204 21.82 15.86 -7.33
N LYS A 205 21.12 16.85 -6.77
CA LYS A 205 20.58 16.78 -5.40
C LYS A 205 19.60 15.61 -5.23
N ALA A 206 18.73 15.35 -6.20
CA ALA A 206 17.83 14.21 -6.14
C ALA A 206 18.58 12.86 -6.21
N ILE A 207 19.64 12.78 -7.03
CA ILE A 207 20.52 11.60 -7.08
C ILE A 207 21.19 11.37 -5.72
N ASP A 208 21.75 12.44 -5.11
CA ASP A 208 22.42 12.36 -3.82
C ASP A 208 21.45 11.96 -2.69
N ASN A 209 20.22 12.51 -2.69
CA ASN A 209 19.17 12.15 -1.74
C ASN A 209 18.78 10.68 -1.85
N LEU A 210 18.59 10.15 -3.07
CA LEU A 210 18.28 8.74 -3.28
C LEU A 210 19.40 7.84 -2.76
N LYS A 211 20.66 8.21 -3.05
CA LYS A 211 21.84 7.48 -2.59
C LYS A 211 21.92 7.46 -1.06
N GLN A 212 21.75 8.60 -0.40
CA GLN A 212 21.75 8.69 1.06
C GLN A 212 20.64 7.84 1.69
N ALA A 213 19.42 7.90 1.13
CA ALA A 213 18.31 7.07 1.60
C ALA A 213 18.63 5.58 1.45
N TYR A 214 19.20 5.17 0.31
CA TYR A 214 19.62 3.80 0.05
C TYR A 214 20.70 3.30 1.02
N ASP A 215 21.73 4.12 1.27
CA ASP A 215 22.80 3.78 2.21
C ASP A 215 22.25 3.61 3.64
N ALA A 216 21.27 4.43 4.03
CA ALA A 216 20.56 4.29 5.29
C ALA A 216 19.79 2.96 5.37
N LEU A 217 19.13 2.52 4.29
CA LEU A 217 18.45 1.21 4.25
C LEU A 217 19.41 0.05 4.50
N LYS A 218 20.59 0.09 3.87
CA LYS A 218 21.65 -0.91 4.05
C LYS A 218 22.17 -0.92 5.48
N LYS A 219 22.57 0.24 5.99
CA LYS A 219 23.13 0.41 7.34
C LYS A 219 22.19 -0.14 8.41
N GLU A 220 20.89 0.12 8.26
CA GLU A 220 19.87 -0.25 9.24
C GLU A 220 19.26 -1.64 9.00
N LYS A 221 19.74 -2.39 7.98
CA LYS A 221 19.21 -3.70 7.58
C LYS A 221 17.69 -3.68 7.40
N VAL A 222 17.17 -2.63 6.75
CA VAL A 222 15.72 -2.36 6.65
C VAL A 222 14.98 -3.51 5.98
N LYS A 223 15.56 -4.13 4.94
CA LYS A 223 14.99 -5.29 4.25
C LYS A 223 14.60 -6.40 5.23
N GLU A 224 15.54 -6.85 6.06
CA GLU A 224 15.32 -7.92 7.04
C GLU A 224 14.26 -7.55 8.08
N LYS A 225 14.28 -6.28 8.54
CA LYS A 225 13.32 -5.77 9.52
C LYS A 225 11.89 -5.73 8.97
N ILE A 226 11.72 -5.30 7.71
CA ILE A 226 10.43 -5.21 7.05
C ILE A 226 9.89 -6.60 6.70
N GLU A 227 10.70 -7.49 6.13
CA GLU A 227 10.29 -8.86 5.79
C GLU A 227 9.78 -9.64 7.03
N LYS A 228 10.39 -9.42 8.21
CA LYS A 228 9.91 -10.00 9.48
C LYS A 228 8.51 -9.53 9.88
N GLN A 229 8.08 -8.34 9.46
CA GLN A 229 6.74 -7.81 9.75
C GLN A 229 5.68 -8.29 8.74
N ILE A 230 6.11 -8.77 7.57
CA ILE A 230 5.21 -9.35 6.58
C ILE A 230 4.80 -10.75 7.01
N ARG A 231 5.69 -11.54 7.60
CA ARG A 231 5.37 -12.90 8.04
C ARG A 231 4.18 -12.91 9.01
N LEU A 232 3.13 -13.65 8.65
CA LEU A 232 1.98 -13.88 9.52
C LEU A 232 2.43 -14.58 10.81
N LYS A 233 1.98 -14.05 11.95
CA LYS A 233 1.99 -14.74 13.25
C LYS A 233 0.59 -15.20 13.59
#